data_AF-A0A924XH61-F1
#
_entry.id   AF-A0A924XH61-F1
#
_cell.length_a   1.000
_cell.length_b   1.000
_cell.length_c   1.000
_cell.angle_alpha   90.00
_cell.angle_beta   90.00
_cell.angle_gamma   90.00
#
_symmetry.space_group_name_H-M   'P 1'
#
loop_
_entity.id
_entity.type
_entity.pdbx_description
1 polymer ?
#
loop_
_entity_poly.entity_id
_entity_poly.type
_entity_poly.pdbx_seq_one_letter_code
_entity_poly.pdbx_strand_id
1 'polypeptide(L)' 'MQWLAEVCVKRPVFATMLVLSLVTVGAFSFFSLGVDLFPKVDFPTITITVINPGASPQEIE' A
#
# COMPACT_ATOMS: atom_id res chain seq x y z
N MET A 1 -21.83 -23.29 23.19
CA MET A 1 -20.96 -22.57 22.23
C MET A 1 -21.32 -21.07 22.07
N GLN A 2 -21.86 -20.38 23.08
CA GLN A 2 -22.23 -18.94 22.98
C GLN A 2 -21.55 -18.03 24.01
N TRP A 3 -20.47 -18.52 24.61
CA TRP A 3 -19.69 -17.83 25.65
C TRP A 3 -19.28 -16.40 25.26
N LEU A 4 -18.93 -16.18 23.99
CA LEU A 4 -18.44 -14.88 23.50
C LEU A 4 -19.58 -13.87 23.45
N ALA A 5 -20.75 -14.31 22.99
CA ALA A 5 -21.95 -13.50 23.00
C ALA A 5 -22.39 -13.18 24.44
N GLU A 6 -22.34 -14.15 25.36
CA GLU A 6 -22.68 -13.92 26.77
C GLU A 6 -21.79 -12.86 27.44
N VAL A 7 -20.48 -12.88 27.19
CA VAL A 7 -19.54 -11.89 27.73
C VAL A 7 -19.80 -10.50 27.14
N CYS A 8 -20.04 -10.42 25.82
CA CYS A 8 -20.36 -9.16 25.15
C CYS A 8 -21.70 -8.57 25.63
N VAL A 9 -22.72 -9.39 25.87
CA VAL A 9 -24.04 -8.94 26.36
C VAL A 9 -24.00 -8.53 27.83
N LYS A 10 -23.24 -9.24 28.69
CA LYS A 10 -23.09 -8.88 30.12
C LYS A 10 -22.30 -7.59 30.34
N ARG A 11 -21.37 -7.25 29.45
CA ARG A 11 -20.52 -6.05 29.54
C ARG A 11 -20.55 -5.27 28.23
N PRO A 12 -21.65 -4.58 27.91
CA PRO A 12 -21.82 -3.90 26.63
C PRO A 12 -20.77 -2.81 26.38
N VAL A 13 -20.32 -2.13 27.45
CA VAL A 13 -19.27 -1.11 27.37
C VAL A 13 -17.93 -1.70 26.91
N PHE A 14 -17.58 -2.92 27.35
CA PHE A 14 -16.34 -3.57 26.91
C PHE A 14 -16.40 -3.91 25.41
N ALA A 15 -17.53 -4.46 24.96
CA ALA A 15 -17.73 -4.80 23.55
C ALA A 15 -17.68 -3.56 22.65
N THR A 16 -18.32 -2.45 23.05
CA THR A 16 -18.28 -1.20 22.27
C THR A 16 -16.88 -0.60 22.24
N MET A 17 -16.15 -0.56 23.36
CA MET A 17 -14.77 -0.06 23.39
C MET A 17 -13.83 -0.88 22.48
N LEU A 18 -14.01 -2.20 22.44
CA LEU A 18 -13.24 -3.08 21.55
C LEU A 18 -13.52 -2.74 20.08
N VAL A 19 -14.78 -2.67 19.69
CA VAL A 19 -15.17 -2.29 18.32
C VAL A 19 -14.66 -0.90 17.96
N LEU A 20 -14.79 0.06 18.89
CA LEU A 20 -14.38 1.45 18.69
C LEU A 20 -12.87 1.55 18.49
N SER A 21 -12.08 0.76 19.23
CA SER A 21 -10.62 0.70 19.03
C SER A 21 -10.23 0.22 17.63
N LEU A 22 -10.91 -0.81 17.12
CA LEU A 22 -10.68 -1.34 15.77
C LEU A 22 -11.07 -0.31 14.69
N VAL A 23 -12.20 0.36 14.88
CA VAL A 23 -12.67 1.42 13.97
C VAL A 23 -11.71 2.59 13.95
N THR A 24 -11.22 3.05 15.10
CA THR A 24 -10.27 4.17 15.18
C THR A 24 -8.95 3.83 14.46
N VAL A 25 -8.40 2.64 14.68
CA VAL A 25 -7.18 2.19 13.99
C VAL A 25 -7.42 2.06 12.49
N GLY A 26 -8.56 1.50 12.08
CA GLY A 26 -8.93 1.35 10.69
C GLY A 26 -9.11 2.70 9.99
N ALA A 27 -9.81 3.63 10.62
CA ALA A 27 -10.01 4.98 10.11
C ALA A 27 -8.67 5.71 9.93
N PHE A 28 -7.80 5.69 10.95
CA PHE A 28 -6.48 6.30 10.87
C PHE A 28 -5.65 5.71 9.72
N SER A 29 -5.62 4.38 9.60
CA SER A 29 -4.89 3.68 8.54
C SER A 29 -5.42 4.03 7.15
N PHE A 30 -6.74 4.17 7.00
CA PHE A 30 -7.37 4.55 5.74
C PHE A 30 -6.98 5.97 5.31
N PHE A 31 -7.00 6.94 6.25
CA PHE A 31 -6.60 8.32 5.95
C PHE A 31 -5.08 8.48 5.73
N SER A 32 -4.27 7.61 6.34
CA SER A 32 -2.81 7.62 6.17
C SER A 32 -2.35 6.92 4.89
N LEU A 33 -3.23 6.25 4.15
CA LEU A 33 -2.86 5.53 2.94
C LEU A 33 -2.52 6.54 1.84
N GLY A 34 -1.24 6.59 1.46
CA GLY A 34 -0.77 7.41 0.34
C GLY A 34 -1.41 6.95 -0.97
N VAL A 35 -2.08 7.86 -1.66
CA VAL A 35 -2.60 7.62 -3.00
C VAL A 35 -1.58 8.09 -4.03
N ASP A 36 -0.96 7.15 -4.71
CA ASP A 36 -0.12 7.44 -5.87
C ASP A 36 -1.00 7.42 -7.13
N LEU A 37 -0.86 8.42 -8.00
CA LEU A 37 -1.59 8.50 -9.28
C LEU A 37 -1.26 7.34 -10.21
N PHE A 38 -0.06 6.79 -10.08
CA PHE A 38 0.41 5.64 -10.82
C PHE A 38 0.93 4.60 -9.81
N PRO A 39 0.66 3.31 -10.02
CA PRO A 39 1.32 2.27 -9.25
C PRO A 39 2.84 2.42 -9.42
N LYS A 40 3.61 2.08 -8.38
CA LYS A 40 5.07 1.96 -8.48
C LYS A 40 5.39 0.80 -9.41
N VAL A 41 5.45 1.10 -10.71
CA VAL A 41 5.88 0.17 -11.74
C VAL A 41 7.34 0.48 -12.01
N ASP A 42 8.21 -0.33 -11.45
CA ASP A 42 9.63 -0.30 -11.79
C ASP A 42 9.76 -0.93 -13.18
N PHE A 43 9.59 -0.13 -14.23
CA PHE A 43 9.88 -0.57 -15.59
C PHE A 43 11.40 -0.79 -15.69
N PRO A 44 11.86 -2.03 -15.94
CA PRO A 44 13.29 -2.31 -16.04
C PRO A 44 13.82 -1.79 -17.39
N THR A 45 14.05 -0.49 -17.48
CA THR A 45 14.68 0.13 -18.65
C THR A 45 16.19 -0.06 -18.55
N ILE A 46 16.75 -0.81 -19.49
CA ILE A 46 18.19 -0.95 -19.64
C ILE A 46 18.65 0.09 -20.67
N THR A 47 19.38 1.10 -20.23
CA THR A 47 20.02 2.07 -21.12
C THR A 47 21.38 1.55 -21.55
N ILE A 48 21.55 1.29 -22.85
CA ILE A 48 22.83 0.91 -23.45
C ILE A 48 23.37 2.15 -24.18
N THR A 49 24.50 2.69 -23.72
CA THR A 49 25.20 3.78 -24.41
C THR A 49 26.42 3.22 -25.12
N VAL A 50 26.46 3.32 -26.44
CA VAL A 50 27.61 2.98 -27.26
C VAL A 50 28.21 4.26 -27.81
N ILE A 51 29.49 4.49 -27.54
CA ILE A 51 30.25 5.63 -28.05
C ILE A 51 31.29 5.09 -29.03
N ASN A 52 31.10 5.40 -30.33
CA ASN A 52 32.04 5.03 -31.39
C ASN A 52 32.65 6.30 -32.04
N PRO A 53 33.78 6.81 -31.53
CA PRO A 53 34.38 8.03 -32.05
C PRO A 53 34.92 7.83 -33.47
N GLY A 54 34.36 8.56 -34.42
CA GLY A 54 34.76 8.53 -35.84
C GLY A 54 33.79 7.82 -36.78
N ALA A 55 32.72 7.20 -36.27
CA ALA A 55 31.66 6.68 -37.12
C ALA A 55 30.70 7.78 -37.57
N SER A 56 30.31 7.74 -38.84
CA SER A 56 29.25 8.59 -39.38
C SER A 56 27.89 8.20 -38.78
N PRO A 57 26.91 9.11 -38.70
CA PRO A 57 25.60 8.80 -38.12
C PRO A 57 24.90 7.61 -38.80
N GLN A 58 25.14 7.39 -40.10
CA GLN A 58 24.59 6.24 -40.83
C GLN A 58 25.20 4.88 -40.42
N GLU A 59 26.39 4.88 -39.82
CA GLU A 59 27.05 3.65 -39.34
C GLU A 59 26.66 3.29 -37.90
N ILE A 60 25.99 4.20 -37.18
CA ILE A 60 25.57 4.03 -35.77
C ILE A 60 24.07 3.68 -35.65
N GLU A 61 23.22 4.08 -36.60
CA GLU A 61 21.81 3.65 -36.68
C GLU A 61 21.66 2.13 -36.88
#